data_AF-A0A959W0J4-F1
#
_entry.id   AF-A0A959W0J4-F1
#
_cell.length_a   1.000
_cell.length_b   1.000
_cell.length_c   1.000
_cell.angle_alpha   90.00
_cell.angle_beta   90.00
_cell.angle_gamma   90.00
#
_symmetry.space_group_name_H-M   'P 1'
#
loop_
_entity.id
_entity.type
_entity.pdbx_description
1 polymer ?
#
loop_
_entity_poly.entity_id
_entity_poly.type
_entity_poly.pdbx_seq_one_letter_code
_entity_poly.pdbx_strand_id
1 'polypeptide(L)'
;MKRQIAVTATLLALLALVLWLLPDASAAAGGNDVGQNIGSLLRHYAAQIYGGIIAIVGLIFLLNRRYTDLAMFFLAAILVAWLVFSADQVADAARGIGDQILP
;
A
#
# COMPACT_ATOMS: atom_id res chain seq x y z
N MET A 1 30.31 -1.50 -0.25
CA MET A 1 29.87 -0.92 -1.53
C MET A 1 29.31 -1.96 -2.51
N LYS A 2 30.09 -2.95 -3.00
CA LYS A 2 29.60 -3.95 -3.99
C LYS A 2 28.30 -4.68 -3.61
N ARG A 3 28.16 -5.02 -2.32
CA ARG A 3 26.98 -5.72 -1.79
C ARG A 3 25.71 -4.85 -1.73
N GLN A 4 25.86 -3.54 -1.53
CA GLN A 4 24.72 -2.61 -1.54
C GLN A 4 24.22 -2.34 -2.97
N ILE A 5 25.15 -2.27 -3.94
CA ILE A 5 24.83 -2.10 -5.37
C ILE A 5 24.12 -3.33 -5.93
N ALA A 6 24.56 -4.54 -5.54
CA ALA A 6 23.88 -5.77 -5.93
C ALA A 6 22.44 -5.81 -5.38
N VAL A 7 22.23 -5.39 -4.14
CA VAL A 7 20.90 -5.38 -3.50
C VAL A 7 19.97 -4.35 -4.15
N THR A 8 20.44 -3.13 -4.41
CA THR A 8 19.63 -2.12 -5.11
C THR A 8 19.30 -2.56 -6.53
N ALA A 9 20.25 -3.16 -7.26
CA ALA A 9 20.00 -3.72 -8.59
C ALA A 9 18.94 -4.83 -8.55
N THR A 10 18.99 -5.71 -7.55
CA THR A 10 18.02 -6.82 -7.40
C THR A 10 16.62 -6.30 -7.08
N LEU A 11 16.49 -5.29 -6.21
CA LEU A 11 15.22 -4.65 -5.88
C LEU A 11 14.63 -3.92 -7.10
N LEU A 12 15.45 -3.22 -7.86
CA LEU A 12 15.02 -2.56 -9.10
C LEU A 12 14.56 -3.58 -10.15
N ALA A 13 15.25 -4.71 -10.27
CA ALA A 13 14.86 -5.78 -11.18
C ALA A 13 13.52 -6.43 -10.78
N LEU A 14 13.31 -6.67 -9.48
CA LEU A 14 12.03 -7.16 -8.96
C LEU A 14 10.89 -6.16 -9.17
N LEU A 15 11.15 -4.88 -8.94
CA LEU A 15 10.16 -3.82 -9.19
C LEU A 15 9.80 -3.76 -10.67
N ALA A 16 10.79 -3.78 -11.56
CA ALA A 16 10.57 -3.80 -13.01
C ALA A 16 9.78 -5.03 -13.46
N LEU A 17 10.07 -6.21 -12.90
CA LEU A 17 9.34 -7.43 -13.18
C LEU A 17 7.87 -7.34 -12.73
N VAL A 18 7.61 -6.79 -11.53
CA VAL A 18 6.24 -6.59 -11.04
C VAL A 18 5.47 -5.60 -11.91
N LEU A 19 6.09 -4.48 -12.31
CA LEU A 19 5.46 -3.53 -13.23
C LEU A 19 5.17 -4.14 -14.60
N TRP A 20 6.03 -5.04 -15.07
CA TRP A 20 5.83 -5.70 -16.37
C TRP A 20 4.71 -6.75 -16.34
N LEU A 21 4.48 -7.40 -15.19
CA LEU A 21 3.39 -8.38 -15.02
C LEU A 21 2.03 -7.74 -14.69
N LEU A 22 1.97 -6.44 -14.39
CA LEU A 22 0.68 -5.77 -14.16
C LEU A 22 -0.04 -5.61 -15.51
N PRO A 23 -1.28 -6.12 -15.67
CA PRO A 23 -2.07 -5.87 -16.87
C PRO A 23 -2.28 -4.36 -17.03
N ASP A 24 -2.28 -3.88 -18.28
CA ASP A 24 -2.42 -2.48 -18.67
C ASP A 24 -3.66 -1.83 -18.02
N ALA A 25 -3.49 -1.28 -16.81
CA ALA A 25 -4.53 -0.53 -16.11
C ALA A 25 -4.91 0.77 -16.86
N SER A 26 -4.13 1.11 -17.89
CA SER A 26 -4.32 2.25 -18.80
C SER A 26 -5.41 2.03 -19.85
N ALA A 27 -5.92 0.81 -20.06
CA ALA A 27 -6.94 0.53 -21.09
C ALA A 27 -8.39 0.79 -20.65
N ALA A 28 -8.65 1.11 -19.38
CA ALA A 28 -9.98 1.38 -18.85
C ALA A 28 -10.35 2.89 -18.79
N ALA A 29 -9.55 3.75 -19.41
CA ALA A 29 -9.76 5.20 -19.43
C ALA A 29 -10.74 5.62 -20.54
N GLY A 30 -12.01 5.26 -20.38
CA GLY A 30 -13.12 5.75 -21.19
C GLY A 30 -14.21 6.39 -20.33
N GLY A 31 -14.23 7.73 -20.26
CA GLY A 31 -15.40 8.52 -19.83
C GLY A 31 -15.29 9.30 -18.50
N ASN A 32 -15.03 10.61 -18.63
CA ASN A 32 -15.35 11.79 -17.79
C ASN A 32 -15.27 11.80 -16.24
N ASP A 33 -15.06 10.70 -15.54
CA ASP A 33 -14.96 10.67 -14.06
C ASP A 33 -13.61 10.14 -13.59
N VAL A 34 -12.53 10.71 -14.15
CA VAL A 34 -11.14 10.35 -13.81
C VAL A 34 -10.90 10.47 -12.30
N GLY A 35 -11.46 11.48 -11.64
CA GLY A 35 -11.32 11.67 -10.19
C GLY A 35 -11.99 10.58 -9.36
N GLN A 36 -13.21 10.19 -9.72
CA GLN A 36 -13.94 9.12 -9.02
C GLN A 36 -13.31 7.74 -9.29
N ASN A 37 -12.83 7.52 -10.52
CA ASN A 37 -12.17 6.29 -10.91
C ASN A 37 -10.80 6.13 -10.22
N ILE A 38 -9.96 7.17 -10.24
CA ILE A 38 -8.67 7.20 -9.52
C ILE A 38 -8.90 7.04 -8.01
N GLY A 39 -9.89 7.73 -7.43
CA GLY A 39 -10.21 7.63 -6.00
C GLY A 39 -10.64 6.22 -5.58
N SER A 40 -11.47 5.57 -6.40
CA SER A 40 -11.89 4.17 -6.23
C SER A 40 -10.70 3.21 -6.32
N LEU A 41 -9.86 3.37 -7.35
CA LEU A 41 -8.65 2.55 -7.53
C LEU A 41 -7.67 2.74 -6.37
N LEU A 42 -7.40 3.98 -5.97
CA LEU A 42 -6.52 4.26 -4.83
C LEU A 42 -7.06 3.66 -3.54
N ARG A 43 -8.36 3.75 -3.27
CA ARG A 43 -8.98 3.11 -2.10
C ARG A 43 -8.86 1.59 -2.15
N HIS A 44 -9.05 0.99 -3.32
CA HIS A 44 -8.91 -0.46 -3.51
C HIS A 44 -7.46 -0.94 -3.31
N TYR A 45 -6.49 -0.22 -3.86
CA TYR A 45 -5.08 -0.58 -3.81
C TYR A 45 -4.33 -0.01 -2.60
N ALA A 46 -4.92 0.88 -1.79
CA ALA A 46 -4.27 1.54 -0.66
C ALA A 46 -3.62 0.53 0.30
N ALA A 47 -4.34 -0.54 0.66
CA ALA A 47 -3.82 -1.58 1.54
C ALA A 47 -2.63 -2.35 0.91
N GLN A 48 -2.71 -2.66 -0.38
CA GLN A 48 -1.65 -3.36 -1.10
C GLN A 48 -0.40 -2.48 -1.29
N ILE A 49 -0.58 -1.22 -1.67
CA ILE A 49 0.52 -0.26 -1.83
C ILE A 49 1.20 -0.03 -0.48
N TYR A 50 0.42 0.18 0.58
CA TYR A 50 0.93 0.37 1.94
C TYR A 50 1.71 -0.86 2.43
N GLY A 51 1.13 -2.06 2.28
CA GLY A 51 1.79 -3.32 2.62
C GLY A 51 3.07 -3.54 1.80
N GLY A 52 3.07 -3.18 0.52
CA GLY A 52 4.24 -3.24 -0.36
C GLY A 52 5.38 -2.35 0.10
N ILE A 53 5.09 -1.11 0.51
CA ILE A 53 6.09 -0.18 1.05
C ILE A 53 6.69 -0.75 2.35
N ILE A 54 5.85 -1.26 3.25
CA ILE A 54 6.33 -1.90 4.49
C ILE A 54 7.23 -3.09 4.19
N ALA A 55 6.85 -3.93 3.22
CA ALA A 55 7.64 -5.10 2.85
C ALA A 55 9.02 -4.70 2.33
N ILE A 56 9.10 -3.71 1.45
CA ILE A 56 10.37 -3.22 0.88
C ILE A 56 11.25 -2.62 1.97
N VAL A 57 10.72 -1.70 2.78
CA VAL A 57 11.48 -1.04 3.85
C VAL A 57 11.91 -2.04 4.93
N GLY A 58 11.01 -2.97 5.29
CA GLY A 58 11.31 -4.06 6.20
C GLY A 58 12.44 -4.96 5.69
N LEU A 59 12.43 -5.30 4.39
CA LEU A 59 13.50 -6.06 3.75
C LEU A 59 14.85 -5.31 3.82
N ILE A 60 14.85 -3.98 3.63
CA ILE A 60 16.07 -3.17 3.73
C ILE A 60 16.67 -3.25 5.14
N PHE A 61 15.87 -3.12 6.19
CA PHE A 61 16.35 -3.26 7.57
C PHE A 61 16.85 -4.69 7.85
N LEU A 62 16.11 -5.69 7.35
CA LEU A 62 16.46 -7.10 7.51
C LEU A 62 17.82 -7.42 6.86
N LEU A 63 18.04 -6.97 5.63
CA LEU A 63 19.29 -7.17 4.90
C LEU A 63 20.49 -6.48 5.56
N ASN A 64 20.24 -5.34 6.23
CA ASN A 64 21.25 -4.63 7.01
C ASN A 64 21.45 -5.21 8.43
N ARG A 65 20.76 -6.30 8.80
CA ARG A 65 20.76 -6.90 10.15
C ARG A 65 20.37 -5.93 11.27
N ARG A 66 19.57 -4.90 10.96
CA ARG A 66 19.09 -3.90 11.90
C ARG A 66 17.79 -4.36 12.55
N TYR A 67 17.84 -5.43 13.33
CA TYR A 67 16.63 -6.10 13.85
C TYR A 67 15.82 -5.23 14.81
N THR A 68 16.48 -4.42 15.64
CA THR A 68 15.79 -3.49 16.55
C THR A 68 15.04 -2.41 15.79
N ASP A 69 15.67 -1.82 14.76
CA ASP A 69 15.02 -0.81 13.93
C ASP A 69 13.89 -1.39 13.09
N LEU A 70 14.06 -2.64 12.60
CA LEU A 70 13.01 -3.38 11.91
C LEU A 70 11.77 -3.57 12.80
N ALA A 71 11.98 -3.98 14.06
CA ALA A 71 10.89 -4.19 15.01
C ALA A 71 10.16 -2.87 15.31
N MET A 72 10.90 -1.79 15.54
CA MET A 72 10.32 -0.46 15.77
C MET A 72 9.57 0.07 14.54
N PHE A 73 10.11 -0.18 13.34
CA PHE A 73 9.45 0.17 12.09
C PHE A 73 8.12 -0.57 11.94
N PHE A 74 8.09 -1.88 12.15
CA PHE A 74 6.86 -2.66 12.07
C PHE A 74 5.84 -2.25 13.12
N LEU A 75 6.27 -1.98 14.36
CA LEU A 75 5.39 -1.46 15.40
C LEU A 75 4.73 -0.14 14.94
N ALA A 76 5.52 0.82 14.48
CA ALA A 76 5.02 2.10 13.99
C ALA A 76 4.08 1.91 12.79
N ALA A 77 4.45 1.03 11.85
CA ALA A 77 3.63 0.71 10.69
C ALA A 77 2.27 0.12 11.09
N ILE A 78 2.23 -0.82 12.04
CA ILE A 78 0.97 -1.39 12.53
C ILE A 78 0.09 -0.32 13.18
N LEU A 79 0.68 0.56 14.00
CA LEU A 79 -0.06 1.65 14.64
C LEU A 79 -0.66 2.62 13.60
N VAL A 80 0.12 2.98 12.58
CA VAL A 80 -0.36 3.86 11.49
C VAL A 80 -1.44 3.16 10.67
N ALA A 81 -1.25 1.88 10.32
CA ALA A 81 -2.24 1.09 9.60
C ALA A 81 -3.56 1.05 10.37
N TRP A 82 -3.50 0.77 11.67
CA TRP A 82 -4.68 0.77 12.53
C TRP A 82 -5.39 2.12 12.49
N LEU A 83 -4.65 3.22 12.69
CA LEU A 83 -5.22 4.56 12.72
C LEU A 83 -5.87 4.95 11.39
N VAL A 84 -5.22 4.65 10.27
CA VAL A 84 -5.68 5.05 8.93
C VAL A 84 -6.85 4.18 8.45
N PHE A 85 -6.77 2.85 8.60
CA PHE A 85 -7.78 1.93 8.08
C PHE A 85 -8.96 1.72 9.04
N SER A 86 -8.86 2.05 10.33
CA SER A 86 -10.02 2.05 11.24
C SER A 86 -11.03 3.14 10.89
N ALA A 87 -10.59 4.25 10.29
CA ALA A 87 -11.47 5.33 9.85
C ALA A 87 -12.53 4.84 8.83
N ASP A 88 -12.17 3.90 7.96
CA ASP A 88 -13.11 3.31 7.00
C ASP A 88 -14.18 2.46 7.70
N GLN A 89 -13.81 1.70 8.73
CA GLN A 89 -14.78 0.91 9.52
C GLN A 89 -15.79 1.82 10.24
N VAL A 90 -15.35 2.98 10.73
CA VAL A 90 -16.22 3.98 11.35
C VAL A 90 -17.16 4.62 10.31
N ALA A 91 -16.64 4.93 9.12
CA ALA A 91 -17.46 5.48 8.03
C ALA A 91 -18.54 4.50 7.56
N ASP A 92 -18.22 3.21 7.45
CA ASP A 92 -19.18 2.18 7.05
C ASP A 92 -20.23 1.93 8.13
N ALA A 93 -19.84 1.94 9.41
CA ALA A 93 -20.80 1.87 10.52
C ALA A 93 -21.75 3.08 10.54
N ALA A 94 -21.24 4.29 10.27
CA ALA A 94 -22.07 5.49 10.21
C ALA A 94 -23.07 5.47 9.04
N ARG A 95 -22.68 4.96 7.86
CA ARG A 95 -23.59 4.77 6.72
C ARG A 95 -24.69 3.76 7.03
N GLY A 96 -24.34 2.61 7.62
CA GLY A 96 -25.31 1.59 8.00
C GLY A 96 -26.36 2.08 9.02
N ILE A 97 -25.96 2.93 9.96
CA ILE A 97 -26.88 3.59 10.90
C ILE A 97 -27.76 4.62 10.17
N GLY A 98 -27.19 5.39 9.24
CA GLY A 98 -27.92 6.35 8.42
C GLY A 98 -29.02 5.71 7.58
N ASP A 99 -28.70 4.64 6.86
CA ASP A 99 -29.63 3.90 5.99
C ASP A 99 -30.75 3.22 6.79
N GLN A 100 -30.50 2.87 8.05
CA GLN A 100 -31.50 2.25 8.92
C GLN A 100 -32.46 3.27 9.55
N ILE A 101 -32.07 4.55 9.66
CA ILE A 101 -32.86 5.62 10.29
C ILE A 101 -33.57 6.51 9.26
N LEU A 102 -32.98 6.69 8.07
CA LEU A 102 -33.52 7.48 6.98
C LEU A 102 -33.75 6.57 5.76
N PRO A 103 -34.93 5.90 5.66
CA PRO A 103 -35.30 5.16 4.45
C PRO A 103 -35.54 6.07 3.24
#